data_AF-A0A8J6Z279-F1
#
_entry.id   AF-A0A8J6Z279-F1
#
_cell.length_a   1.000
_cell.length_b   1.000
_cell.length_c   1.000
_cell.angle_alpha   90.00
_cell.angle_beta   90.00
_cell.angle_gamma   90.00
#
_symmetry.space_group_name_H-M   'P 1'
#
loop_
_entity.id
_entity.type
_entity.pdbx_description
1 polymer ?
#
loop_
_entity_poly.entity_id
_entity_poly.type
_entity_poly.pdbx_seq_one_letter_code
_entity_poly.pdbx_strand_id
1 'polypeptide(L)'
;MATIIKVDDKFQVFGFASAAEITDSQGDTIDADTLERAAYNFVLADGTGGEMHRRFHVARLIESFFVTKEKAALLGVADEHIGKWWVGFKVTDAETWQRVKNGEYKMFSIGGVASTE
;
A
#
# COMPACT_ATOMS: atom_id res chain seq x y z
N MET A 1 3.10 9.80 1.17
CA MET A 1 3.32 9.08 2.45
C MET A 1 2.31 7.96 2.59
N ALA A 2 2.73 6.79 3.06
CA ALA A 2 1.85 5.66 3.33
C ALA A 2 1.08 5.88 4.65
N THR A 3 -0.23 5.63 4.70
CA THR A 3 -1.02 5.84 5.92
C THR A 3 -2.11 4.80 6.04
N ILE A 4 -2.21 4.16 7.20
CA ILE A 4 -3.33 3.28 7.54
C ILE A 4 -4.54 4.16 7.86
N ILE A 5 -5.62 4.00 7.11
CA ILE A 5 -6.83 4.84 7.17
C ILE A 5 -7.98 4.11 7.84
N LYS A 6 -8.03 2.78 7.72
CA LYS A 6 -9.08 1.96 8.33
C LYS A 6 -8.53 0.66 8.88
N VAL A 7 -8.95 0.35 10.10
CA VAL A 7 -8.74 -0.94 10.78
C VAL A 7 -10.12 -1.42 11.20
N ASP A 8 -10.50 -2.64 10.82
CA ASP A 8 -11.81 -3.21 11.18
C ASP A 8 -11.69 -4.46 12.06
N ASP A 9 -12.75 -4.83 12.78
CA ASP A 9 -12.72 -6.02 13.65
C ASP A 9 -12.65 -7.35 12.86
N LYS A 10 -12.64 -7.30 11.52
CA LYS A 10 -12.47 -8.45 10.65
C LYS A 10 -11.00 -8.69 10.31
N PHE A 11 -10.05 -8.17 11.09
CA PHE A 11 -8.61 -8.31 10.86
C PHE A 11 -8.18 -7.68 9.52
N GLN A 12 -8.84 -6.61 9.08
CA GLN A 12 -8.51 -5.93 7.83
C GLN A 12 -7.94 -4.54 8.09
N VAL A 13 -6.94 -4.20 7.29
CA VAL A 13 -6.24 -2.92 7.35
C VAL A 13 -6.20 -2.33 5.95
N PHE A 14 -6.63 -1.08 5.81
CA PHE A 14 -6.68 -0.37 4.54
C PHE A 14 -6.01 0.98 4.61
N GLY A 15 -5.49 1.45 3.48
CA GLY A 15 -5.01 2.81 3.34
C GLY A 15 -4.19 3.02 2.07
N PHE A 16 -3.63 4.21 1.93
CA PHE A 16 -2.70 4.51 0.84
C PHE A 16 -1.32 3.95 1.18
N ALA A 17 -0.79 3.10 0.31
CA ALA A 17 0.53 2.51 0.44
C ALA A 17 1.61 3.45 -0.11
N SER A 18 1.33 4.17 -1.19
CA SER A 18 2.27 5.13 -1.79
C SER A 18 1.51 6.15 -2.64
N ALA A 19 2.24 7.17 -3.09
CA ALA A 19 1.75 8.21 -3.98
C ALA A 19 2.88 8.64 -4.91
N ALA A 20 2.58 8.67 -6.21
CA ALA A 20 3.48 9.17 -7.24
C ALA A 20 3.63 10.69 -7.13
N GLU A 21 4.70 11.22 -7.73
CA GLU A 21 4.99 12.66 -7.81
C GLU A 21 5.14 13.35 -6.43
N ILE A 22 5.21 12.57 -5.35
CA ILE A 22 5.62 13.03 -4.03
C ILE A 22 7.10 12.72 -3.87
N THR A 23 7.91 13.77 -3.72
CA THR A 23 9.32 13.64 -3.35
C THR A 23 9.43 12.95 -2.00
N ASP A 24 10.11 11.80 -1.95
CA ASP A 24 10.35 11.09 -0.71
C ASP A 24 11.39 11.83 0.16
N SER A 25 11.67 11.31 1.36
CA SER A 25 12.67 11.91 2.26
C SER A 25 14.12 11.89 1.72
N GLN A 26 14.37 11.19 0.61
CA GLN A 26 15.67 11.07 -0.05
C GLN A 26 15.79 11.98 -1.29
N GLY A 27 14.70 12.67 -1.67
CA GLY A 27 14.68 13.53 -2.85
C GLY A 27 14.22 12.82 -4.13
N ASP A 28 13.87 11.55 -4.05
CA ASP A 28 13.45 10.76 -5.21
C ASP A 28 11.96 10.94 -5.46
N THR A 29 11.59 11.01 -6.74
CA THR A 29 10.20 11.11 -7.18
C THR A 29 9.89 9.92 -8.08
N ILE A 30 8.88 9.15 -7.71
CA ILE A 30 8.39 8.04 -8.53
C ILE A 30 7.30 8.59 -9.45
N ASP A 31 7.44 8.40 -10.76
CA ASP A 31 6.39 8.76 -11.72
C ASP A 31 5.17 7.84 -11.59
N ALA A 32 4.01 8.32 -12.02
CA ALA A 32 2.75 7.61 -11.86
C ALA A 32 2.74 6.25 -12.57
N ASP A 33 3.31 6.15 -13.76
CA ASP A 33 3.32 4.92 -14.55
C ASP A 33 4.19 3.85 -13.89
N THR A 34 5.35 4.25 -13.33
CA THR A 34 6.23 3.36 -12.58
C THR A 34 5.55 2.84 -11.32
N LEU A 35 4.88 3.72 -10.57
CA LEU A 35 4.15 3.28 -9.37
C LEU A 35 2.95 2.40 -9.71
N GLU A 36 2.24 2.69 -10.80
CA GLU A 36 1.14 1.86 -11.29
C GLU A 36 1.63 0.45 -11.63
N ARG A 37 2.70 0.33 -12.42
CA ARG A 37 3.31 -0.97 -12.75
C ARG A 37 3.74 -1.72 -11.49
N ALA A 38 4.37 -1.03 -10.54
CA ALA A 38 4.77 -1.64 -9.27
C ALA A 38 3.58 -2.17 -8.47
N ALA A 39 2.48 -1.40 -8.41
CA ALA A 39 1.25 -1.81 -7.73
C ALA A 39 0.65 -3.09 -8.31
N TYR A 40 0.62 -3.23 -9.64
CA TYR A 40 0.09 -4.43 -10.29
C TYR A 40 1.06 -5.61 -10.24
N ASN A 41 2.36 -5.37 -10.41
CA ASN A 41 3.36 -6.41 -10.29
C ASN A 41 3.37 -7.01 -8.87
N PHE A 42 3.13 -6.18 -7.84
CA PHE A 42 2.99 -6.67 -6.48
C PHE A 42 1.78 -7.62 -6.31
N VAL A 43 0.65 -7.32 -6.95
CA VAL A 43 -0.53 -8.22 -6.97
C VAL A 43 -0.21 -9.54 -7.67
N LEU A 44 0.50 -9.48 -8.80
CA LEU A 44 0.81 -10.66 -9.62
C LEU A 44 1.86 -11.58 -8.97
N ALA A 45 2.90 -10.99 -8.37
CA ALA A 45 4.07 -11.75 -7.93
C ALA A 45 3.94 -12.31 -6.51
N ASP A 46 3.44 -11.53 -5.56
CA ASP A 46 3.49 -11.89 -4.14
C ASP A 46 2.11 -11.72 -3.50
N GLY A 47 1.58 -10.49 -3.49
CA GLY A 47 0.31 -10.17 -2.84
C GLY A 47 0.31 -10.56 -1.36
N THR A 48 1.46 -10.62 -0.70
CA THR A 48 1.57 -10.91 0.73
C THR A 48 2.17 -9.72 1.48
N GLY A 49 1.66 -9.47 2.67
CA GLY A 49 2.19 -8.46 3.58
C GLY A 49 3.26 -9.08 4.46
N GLY A 50 4.45 -8.47 4.49
CA GLY A 50 5.51 -8.78 5.44
C GLY A 50 5.52 -7.82 6.63
N GLU A 51 5.90 -8.30 7.81
CA GLU A 51 6.20 -7.49 8.98
C GLU A 51 7.68 -7.11 8.98
N MET A 52 7.99 -5.82 8.84
CA MET A 52 9.35 -5.25 8.94
C MET A 52 10.43 -5.97 8.10
N HIS A 53 10.08 -6.59 6.97
CA HIS A 53 10.99 -7.42 6.16
C HIS A 53 11.63 -8.60 6.92
N ARG A 54 11.05 -9.02 8.05
CA ARG A 54 11.54 -10.12 8.91
C ARG A 54 10.57 -11.29 9.02
N ARG A 55 9.27 -11.02 9.04
CA ARG A 55 8.23 -12.06 8.98
C ARG A 55 7.46 -11.93 7.68
N PHE A 56 7.47 -12.97 6.86
CA PHE A 56 6.71 -13.02 5.61
C PHE A 56 5.36 -13.70 5.85
N HIS A 57 4.35 -13.41 5.02
CA HIS A 57 3.02 -14.05 5.04
C HIS A 57 2.16 -13.81 6.30
N VAL A 58 2.37 -12.71 7.02
CA VAL A 58 1.54 -12.32 8.19
C VAL A 58 0.23 -11.63 7.79
N ALA A 59 0.11 -11.25 6.51
CA ALA A 59 -1.11 -10.72 5.93
C ALA A 59 -1.23 -11.08 4.45
N ARG A 60 -2.46 -11.11 3.94
CA ARG A 60 -2.78 -11.33 2.53
C ARG A 60 -3.41 -10.09 1.93
N LEU A 61 -2.94 -9.69 0.76
CA LEU A 61 -3.55 -8.60 -0.01
C LEU A 61 -4.97 -9.04 -0.41
N ILE A 62 -5.95 -8.21 -0.06
CA ILE A 62 -7.38 -8.41 -0.40
C ILE A 62 -7.90 -7.31 -1.31
N GLU A 63 -7.19 -6.18 -1.40
CA GLU A 63 -7.55 -5.05 -2.24
C GLU A 63 -6.29 -4.32 -2.72
N SER A 64 -6.26 -3.96 -4.00
CA SER A 64 -5.22 -3.12 -4.59
C SER A 64 -5.84 -2.26 -5.68
N PHE A 65 -5.67 -0.94 -5.55
CA PHE A 65 -6.27 0.03 -6.45
C PHE A 65 -5.34 1.22 -6.66
N PHE A 66 -4.75 1.31 -7.85
CA PHE A 66 -4.03 2.50 -8.28
C PHE A 66 -5.00 3.50 -8.92
N VAL A 67 -4.99 4.74 -8.43
CA VAL A 67 -5.91 5.80 -8.85
C VAL A 67 -5.34 6.53 -10.08
N THR A 68 -5.79 6.15 -11.27
CA THR A 68 -5.50 6.89 -12.52
C THR A 68 -6.52 8.01 -12.73
N LYS A 69 -6.23 8.95 -13.64
CA LYS A 69 -7.15 10.04 -14.00
C LYS A 69 -8.47 9.51 -14.54
N GLU A 70 -8.41 8.47 -15.36
CA GLU A 70 -9.57 7.84 -16.00
C GLU A 70 -10.47 7.17 -14.95
N LYS A 71 -9.86 6.43 -14.02
CA LYS A 71 -10.60 5.80 -12.92
C LYS A 71 -11.22 6.84 -11.99
N ALA A 72 -10.50 7.92 -11.69
CA ALA A 72 -11.00 9.00 -10.86
C ALA A 72 -12.24 9.65 -11.49
N ALA A 73 -12.18 9.96 -12.79
CA ALA A 73 -13.31 10.52 -13.53
C ALA A 73 -14.52 9.57 -13.58
N LEU A 74 -14.29 8.26 -13.80
CA LEU A 74 -15.36 7.27 -13.90
C LEU A 74 -16.03 6.94 -12.56
N LEU A 75 -15.25 6.92 -11.47
CA LEU A 75 -15.71 6.49 -10.14
C LEU A 75 -16.03 7.65 -9.19
N GLY A 76 -15.78 8.91 -9.62
CA GLY A 76 -15.98 10.09 -8.79
C GLY A 76 -14.98 10.18 -7.63
N VAL A 77 -13.74 9.71 -7.82
CA VAL A 77 -12.67 9.87 -6.82
C VAL A 77 -12.12 11.29 -6.92
N ALA A 78 -11.89 11.93 -5.78
CA ALA A 78 -11.34 13.29 -5.73
C ALA A 78 -9.92 13.35 -6.35
N ASP A 79 -9.64 14.46 -7.05
CA ASP A 79 -8.38 14.68 -7.78
C ASP A 79 -7.14 14.55 -6.89
N GLU A 80 -7.26 14.91 -5.61
CA GLU A 80 -6.19 14.77 -4.61
C GLU A 80 -5.73 13.32 -4.39
N HIS A 81 -6.47 12.32 -4.88
CA HIS A 81 -6.09 10.92 -4.80
C HIS A 81 -5.49 10.36 -6.09
N ILE A 82 -5.50 11.11 -7.19
CA ILE A 82 -4.86 10.70 -8.45
C ILE A 82 -3.36 10.45 -8.19
N GLY A 83 -2.82 9.37 -8.77
CA GLY A 83 -1.44 8.94 -8.58
C GLY A 83 -1.18 8.24 -7.24
N LYS A 84 -2.21 8.02 -6.41
CA LYS A 84 -2.07 7.26 -5.15
C LYS A 84 -2.42 5.79 -5.33
N TRP A 85 -1.73 4.95 -4.57
CA TRP A 85 -1.98 3.51 -4.52
C TRP A 85 -2.68 3.14 -3.22
N TRP A 86 -3.94 2.72 -3.31
CA TRP A 86 -4.71 2.18 -2.21
C TRP A 86 -4.54 0.66 -2.09
N VAL A 87 -4.40 0.18 -0.85
CA VAL A 87 -4.28 -1.25 -0.54
C VAL A 87 -5.17 -1.64 0.63
N GLY A 88 -5.56 -2.92 0.64
CA GLY A 88 -6.22 -3.59 1.74
C GLY A 88 -5.56 -4.92 2.03
N PHE A 89 -5.29 -5.19 3.30
CA PHE A 89 -4.70 -6.45 3.76
C PHE A 89 -5.59 -7.12 4.80
N LYS A 90 -5.76 -8.44 4.68
CA LYS A 90 -6.29 -9.32 5.73
C LYS A 90 -5.13 -9.86 6.53
N VAL A 91 -5.03 -9.46 7.79
CA VAL A 91 -4.03 -9.97 8.73
C VAL A 91 -4.40 -11.41 9.11
N THR A 92 -3.45 -12.33 8.97
CA THR A 92 -3.62 -13.76 9.25
C THR A 92 -2.98 -14.17 10.58
N ASP A 93 -2.04 -13.37 11.08
CA ASP A 93 -1.35 -13.59 12.34
C ASP A 93 -1.99 -12.79 13.50
N ALA A 94 -2.34 -13.50 14.58
CA ALA A 94 -3.03 -12.90 15.72
C ALA A 94 -2.15 -11.93 16.53
N GLU A 95 -0.84 -12.16 16.58
CA GLU A 95 0.10 -11.29 17.28
C GLU A 95 0.29 -9.98 16.50
N THR A 96 0.53 -10.08 15.19
CA THR A 96 0.59 -8.92 14.29
C THR A 96 -0.71 -8.12 14.37
N TRP A 97 -1.86 -8.79 14.45
CA TRP A 97 -3.15 -8.12 14.62
C TRP A 97 -3.26 -7.30 15.90
N GLN A 98 -2.81 -7.83 17.04
CA GLN A 98 -2.79 -7.07 18.29
C GLN A 98 -1.90 -5.84 18.15
N ARG A 99 -0.73 -5.95 17.55
CA ARG A 99 0.17 -4.80 17.34
C ARG A 99 -0.43 -3.72 16.44
N VAL A 100 -1.16 -4.11 15.39
CA VAL A 100 -1.96 -3.18 14.57
C VAL A 100 -2.99 -2.45 15.44
N LYS A 101 -3.79 -3.20 16.22
CA LYS A 101 -4.83 -2.62 17.10
C LYS A 101 -4.26 -1.67 18.15
N ASN A 102 -3.07 -1.98 18.63
CA ASN A 102 -2.39 -1.21 19.67
C ASN A 102 -1.70 0.05 19.10
N GLY A 103 -1.81 0.27 17.78
CA GLY A 103 -1.25 1.44 17.10
C GLY A 103 0.27 1.40 16.92
N GLU A 104 0.88 0.22 17.07
CA GLU A 104 2.32 0.01 16.89
C GLU A 104 2.71 0.17 15.41
N TYR A 105 1.84 -0.27 14.50
CA TYR A 105 1.99 -0.04 13.05
C TYR A 105 1.10 1.11 12.60
N LYS A 106 1.72 2.20 12.14
CA LYS A 106 1.01 3.42 11.71
C LYS A 106 1.04 3.64 10.19
N MET A 107 1.90 2.92 9.48
CA MET A 107 2.17 3.11 8.06
C MET A 107 2.47 1.77 7.38
N PHE A 108 2.12 1.65 6.11
CA PHE A 108 2.63 0.56 5.27
C PHE A 108 4.10 0.83 4.93
N SER A 109 4.94 -0.21 4.97
CA SER A 109 6.31 -0.17 4.46
C SER A 109 6.33 -0.90 3.13
N ILE A 110 6.41 -0.18 2.02
CA ILE A 110 6.64 -0.79 0.70
C ILE A 110 8.15 -0.95 0.54
N GLY A 111 8.67 -2.15 0.79
CA GLY A 111 10.03 -2.47 0.37
C GLY A 111 10.02 -2.88 -1.09
N GLY A 112 10.07 -1.91 -1.98
CA GLY A 112 10.52 -2.11 -3.35
C GLY A 112 11.99 -1.73 -3.43
N VAL A 113 12.88 -2.68 -3.72
CA VAL A 113 14.23 -2.34 -4.17
C VAL A 113 14.07 -1.87 -5.61
N ALA A 114 14.30 -0.58 -5.87
CA ALA A 114 14.46 -0.10 -7.22
C ALA A 114 15.80 -0.62 -7.74
N SER A 115 15.77 -1.68 -8.56
CA SER A 115 16.92 -2.05 -9.37
C SER A 115 17.04 -1.01 -10.49
N THR A 116 18.03 -0.12 -10.40
CA THR A 116 18.49 0.62 -11.58
C THR A 116 19.26 -0.36 -12.46
N GLU A 117 18.67 -0.77 -13.59
CA GLU A 117 19.44 -1.18 -14.78
C GLU A 117 19.43 -0.05 -15.79
#